data_AF-A0A366ZKN3-F1
#
_entry.id   AF-A0A366ZKN3-F1
#
_cell.length_a   1.000
_cell.length_b   1.000
_cell.length_c   1.000
_cell.angle_alpha   90.00
_cell.angle_beta   90.00
_cell.angle_gamma   90.00
#
_symmetry.space_group_name_H-M   'P 1'
#
loop_
_entity.id
_entity.type
_entity.pdbx_description
1 polymer ?
#
loop_
_entity_poly.entity_id
_entity_poly.type
_entity_poly.pdbx_seq_one_letter_code
_entity_poly.pdbx_strand_id
1 'polypeptide(L)'
;MRSARAKRGVSQAQLAALDGVLRSTVERIEADTRQPSLVTLNRLLAAVDLELRIRLDDLDRLAAAVRELDEGSAARPVRGRGPRRPRPRCSGAGADGHHGGDDEDRRDQRDDPQDQPGDGQPGGGTPPPAGRDTDAAEDHPQQGQHDADRR
;
A
#
# COMPACT_ATOMS: atom_id res chain seq x y z
N MET A 1 3.73 3.20 -10.04
CA MET A 1 3.68 1.96 -9.22
C MET A 1 3.32 0.70 -10.00
N ARG A 2 2.23 0.69 -10.77
CA ARG A 2 1.78 -0.49 -11.53
C ARG A 2 2.90 -1.20 -12.31
N SER A 3 3.74 -0.44 -13.02
CA SER A 3 4.85 -0.99 -13.80
C SER A 3 5.92 -1.67 -12.95
N ALA A 4 6.22 -1.12 -11.77
CA ALA A 4 7.20 -1.71 -10.84
C ALA A 4 6.70 -3.07 -10.32
N ARG A 5 5.44 -3.12 -9.89
CA ARG A 5 4.77 -4.35 -9.46
C ARG A 5 4.71 -5.40 -10.57
N ALA A 6 4.31 -5.00 -11.79
CA ALA A 6 4.21 -5.90 -12.93
C ALA A 6 5.56 -6.54 -13.31
N LYS A 7 6.66 -5.76 -13.25
CA LYS A 7 8.03 -6.28 -13.47
C LYS A 7 8.45 -7.36 -12.48
N ARG A 8 7.87 -7.35 -11.28
CA ARG A 8 8.14 -8.33 -10.22
C ARG A 8 7.11 -9.46 -10.16
N GLY A 9 6.09 -9.44 -11.02
CA GLY A 9 5.06 -10.48 -11.06
C GLY A 9 4.14 -10.53 -9.83
N VAL A 10 4.08 -9.45 -9.04
CA VAL A 10 3.32 -9.42 -7.79
C VAL A 10 1.91 -8.86 -8.03
N SER A 11 0.89 -9.35 -7.33
CA SER A 11 -0.47 -8.78 -7.36
C SER A 11 -0.63 -7.57 -6.42
N GLN A 12 -1.66 -6.75 -6.60
CA GLN A 12 -1.92 -5.62 -5.69
C GLN A 12 -2.15 -6.08 -4.24
N ALA A 13 -2.81 -7.23 -4.06
CA ALA A 13 -3.06 -7.80 -2.74
C ALA A 13 -1.76 -8.28 -2.06
N GLN A 14 -0.87 -8.93 -2.82
CA GLN A 14 0.43 -9.35 -2.30
C GLN A 14 1.31 -8.16 -1.93
N LEU A 15 1.40 -7.13 -2.79
CA LEU A 15 2.15 -5.91 -2.47
C LEU A 15 1.62 -5.23 -1.20
N ALA A 16 0.30 -5.14 -1.07
CA ALA A 16 -0.36 -4.58 0.09
C ALA A 16 -0.02 -5.36 1.37
N ALA A 17 -0.03 -6.70 1.31
CA ALA A 17 0.35 -7.56 2.42
C ALA A 17 1.82 -7.41 2.82
N LEU A 18 2.73 -7.27 1.85
CA LEU A 18 4.17 -7.13 2.09
C LEU A 18 4.54 -5.83 2.81
N ASP A 19 3.85 -4.72 2.52
CA ASP A 19 4.10 -3.42 3.17
C ASP A 19 3.14 -3.11 4.35
N GLY A 20 2.15 -3.99 4.60
CA GLY A 20 1.17 -3.79 5.67
C GLY A 20 0.17 -2.65 5.40
N VAL A 21 -0.16 -2.40 4.13
CA VAL A 21 -1.16 -1.40 3.72
C VAL A 21 -2.43 -2.07 3.18
N LEU A 22 -3.52 -1.32 3.05
CA LEU A 22 -4.75 -1.84 2.43
C LEU A 22 -4.60 -1.98 0.92
N ARG A 23 -5.16 -3.05 0.33
CA ARG A 23 -5.22 -3.24 -1.14
C ARG A 23 -5.83 -2.04 -1.85
N SER A 24 -6.90 -1.46 -1.29
CA SER A 24 -7.56 -0.27 -1.83
C SER A 24 -6.64 0.96 -1.86
N THR A 25 -5.66 1.04 -0.96
CA THR A 25 -4.66 2.12 -0.97
C THR A 25 -3.69 1.93 -2.14
N VAL A 26 -3.22 0.71 -2.38
CA VAL A 26 -2.37 0.38 -3.53
C VAL A 26 -3.11 0.66 -4.84
N GLU A 27 -4.38 0.24 -4.94
CA GLU A 27 -5.23 0.49 -6.11
C GLU A 27 -5.36 2.00 -6.40
N ARG A 28 -5.66 2.81 -5.38
CA ARG A 28 -5.77 4.26 -5.54
C ARG A 28 -4.47 4.93 -5.96
N ILE A 29 -3.33 4.44 -5.45
CA ILE A 29 -2.00 4.88 -5.86
C ILE A 29 -1.72 4.47 -7.32
N GLU A 30 -2.06 3.25 -7.73
CA GLU A 30 -1.89 2.79 -9.11
C GLU A 30 -2.83 3.46 -10.12
N ALA A 31 -3.94 4.02 -9.64
CA ALA A 31 -4.89 4.79 -10.44
C ALA A 31 -4.65 6.31 -10.40
N ASP A 32 -3.56 6.77 -9.77
CA ASP A 32 -3.21 8.19 -9.57
C ASP A 32 -4.28 9.04 -8.84
N THR A 33 -5.26 8.39 -8.21
CA THR A 33 -6.29 9.04 -7.37
C THR A 33 -5.81 9.33 -5.95
N ARG A 34 -4.59 8.88 -5.62
CA ARG A 34 -3.90 9.19 -4.38
C ARG A 34 -2.40 9.27 -4.66
N GLN A 35 -1.80 10.43 -4.40
CA GLN A 35 -0.36 10.54 -4.38
C GLN A 35 0.20 9.98 -3.07
N PRO A 36 1.11 8.98 -3.11
CA PRO A 36 1.81 8.52 -1.93
C PRO A 36 2.88 9.54 -1.52
N SER A 37 3.20 9.60 -0.22
CA SER A 37 4.41 10.29 0.22
C SER A 37 5.65 9.55 -0.30
N LEU A 38 6.79 10.24 -0.35
CA LEU A 38 8.07 9.60 -0.73
C LEU A 38 8.40 8.41 0.16
N VAL A 39 8.11 8.51 1.47
CA VAL A 39 8.35 7.42 2.43
C VAL A 39 7.48 6.20 2.10
N THR A 40 6.17 6.40 1.86
CA THR A 40 5.27 5.31 1.46
C THR A 40 5.67 4.71 0.13
N LEU A 41 6.06 5.54 -0.84
CA LEU A 41 6.52 5.08 -2.14
C LEU A 41 7.77 4.20 -2.01
N ASN A 42 8.76 4.66 -1.23
CA ASN A 42 9.99 3.92 -0.99
C ASN A 42 9.73 2.57 -0.33
N ARG A 43 8.89 2.53 0.71
CA ARG A 43 8.54 1.27 1.39
C ARG A 43 7.86 0.26 0.48
N LEU A 44 6.89 0.71 -0.32
CA LEU A 44 6.21 -0.16 -1.29
C LEU A 44 7.16 -0.69 -2.37
N LEU A 45 8.16 0.09 -2.78
CA LEU A 45 9.19 -0.38 -3.72
C LEU A 45 10.14 -1.38 -3.05
N ALA A 46 10.59 -1.09 -1.83
CA ALA A 46 11.45 -1.99 -1.05
C ALA A 46 10.76 -3.34 -0.77
N ALA A 47 9.44 -3.34 -0.54
CA ALA A 47 8.64 -4.56 -0.36
C ALA A 47 8.69 -5.52 -1.57
N VAL A 48 9.03 -5.00 -2.76
CA VAL A 48 9.25 -5.81 -3.97
C VAL A 48 10.71 -5.76 -4.42
N ASP A 49 11.62 -5.49 -3.48
CA ASP A 49 13.08 -5.46 -3.67
C ASP A 49 13.54 -4.45 -4.74
N LEU A 50 12.85 -3.31 -4.83
CA LEU A 50 13.21 -2.20 -5.71
C LEU A 50 13.67 -0.98 -4.91
N GLU A 51 14.65 -0.27 -5.45
CA GLU A 51 15.20 0.95 -4.85
C GLU A 51 14.61 2.20 -5.53
N LEU A 52 14.19 3.19 -4.72
CA LEU A 52 13.79 4.50 -5.22
C LEU A 52 15.02 5.37 -5.47
N ARG A 53 15.25 5.76 -6.73
CA ARG A 53 16.33 6.70 -7.11
C ARG A 53 15.70 7.99 -7.65
N ILE A 54 16.00 9.10 -6.99
CA ILE A 54 15.54 10.44 -7.39
C ILE A 54 16.68 11.13 -8.12
N ARG A 55 16.40 11.65 -9.32
CA ARG A 55 17.31 12.53 -10.06
C ARG A 55 16.62 13.87 -10.23
N LEU A 56 17.34 14.93 -9.91
CA LEU A 56 16.91 16.30 -10.18
C LEU A 56 17.43 16.67 -11.56
N ASP A 57 16.51 16.94 -12.47
CA ASP A 57 16.83 17.54 -13.76
C ASP A 57 16.92 19.07 -13.62
N ASP A 58 17.52 19.72 -14.62
CA ASP A 58 17.64 21.16 -14.68
C ASP A 58 16.26 21.84 -14.58
N LEU A 59 16.11 22.73 -13.58
CA LEU A 59 14.87 23.46 -13.32
C LEU A 59 14.48 24.35 -14.49
N ASP A 60 15.44 24.89 -15.24
CA ASP A 60 15.17 25.74 -16.39
C ASP A 60 14.52 24.95 -17.52
N ARG A 61 14.97 23.71 -17.72
CA ARG A 61 14.37 22.78 -18.69
C ARG A 61 12.94 22.40 -18.29
N LEU A 62 12.69 22.15 -17.01
CA LEU A 62 11.35 21.83 -16.51
C LEU A 62 10.40 23.03 -16.66
N ALA A 63 10.87 24.24 -16.35
CA ALA A 63 10.08 25.46 -16.48
C ALA A 63 9.66 25.74 -17.93
N ALA A 64 10.55 25.49 -18.89
CA ALA A 64 10.23 25.58 -20.32
C ALA A 64 9.11 24.59 -20.72
N ALA A 65 9.22 23.33 -20.33
CA ALA A 65 8.23 22.30 -20.65
C ALA A 65 6.84 22.58 -20.06
N VAL A 66 6.77 23.15 -18.85
CA VAL A 66 5.49 23.53 -18.22
C VAL A 66 4.80 24.65 -18.98
N ARG A 67 5.56 25.65 -19.49
CA ARG A 67 5.01 26.74 -20.30
C ARG A 67 4.41 26.22 -21.62
N GLU A 68 5.11 25.32 -22.31
CA GLU A 68 4.59 24.71 -23.54
C GLU A 68 3.24 23.97 -23.33
N LEU A 69 3.06 23.32 -22.17
CA LEU A 69 1.80 22.64 -21.84
C LEU A 69 0.66 23.61 -21.51
N ASP A 70 0.95 24.74 -20.88
CA ASP A 70 -0.05 25.76 -20.54
C ASP A 70 -0.54 26.52 -21.79
N GLU A 71 0.38 26.81 -22.71
CA GLU A 71 0.07 27.46 -23.99
C GLU A 71 -0.88 26.60 -24.87
N GLY A 72 -0.82 25.26 -24.74
CA GLY A 72 -1.77 24.34 -25.38
C GLY A 72 -3.11 24.18 -24.64
N SER A 73 -3.21 24.60 -23.38
CA SER A 73 -4.39 24.40 -22.51
C SER A 73 -5.45 25.49 -22.68
N ALA A 74 -5.06 26.69 -23.12
CA ALA A 74 -5.96 27.84 -23.30
C ALA A 74 -7.10 27.62 -24.33
N ALA A 75 -7.08 26.54 -25.12
CA ALA A 75 -8.08 26.24 -26.13
C ALA A 75 -9.20 25.27 -25.69
N ARG A 76 -9.19 24.74 -24.45
CA ARG A 76 -10.27 23.86 -23.98
C ARG A 76 -11.35 24.65 -23.25
N PRO A 77 -12.54 24.88 -23.85
CA PRO A 77 -13.64 25.47 -23.11
C PRO A 77 -14.02 24.52 -21.98
N VAL A 78 -13.87 24.99 -20.74
CA VAL A 78 -14.52 24.38 -19.58
C VAL A 78 -16.01 24.37 -19.88
N ARG A 79 -16.53 23.19 -20.25
CA ARG A 79 -17.98 22.99 -20.38
C ARG A 79 -18.58 23.33 -19.03
N GLY A 80 -19.24 24.49 -18.96
CA GLY A 80 -19.84 24.99 -17.75
C GLY A 80 -20.66 23.88 -17.11
N ARG A 81 -20.31 23.53 -15.87
CA ARG A 81 -21.13 22.66 -15.04
C ARG A 81 -22.42 23.42 -14.79
N GLY A 82 -23.42 23.19 -15.64
CA GLY A 82 -24.72 23.82 -15.54
C GLY A 82 -25.30 23.66 -14.13
N PRO A 83 -26.18 24.58 -13.72
CA PRO A 83 -26.73 24.56 -12.36
C PRO A 83 -27.31 23.18 -12.06
N ARG A 84 -26.92 22.61 -10.92
CA ARG A 84 -27.45 21.33 -10.44
C ARG A 84 -28.96 21.49 -10.33
N ARG A 85 -29.71 20.77 -11.18
CA ARG A 85 -31.17 20.73 -11.08
C ARG A 85 -31.57 20.27 -9.67
N PRO A 86 -32.49 20.96 -8.99
CA PRO A 86 -32.99 20.51 -7.69
C PRO A 86 -33.67 19.14 -7.85
N ARG A 87 -33.37 18.23 -6.93
CA ARG A 87 -33.98 16.90 -6.90
C ARG A 87 -35.48 17.04 -6.62
N PRO A 88 -36.36 16.28 -7.29
CA PRO A 88 -37.78 16.31 -6.99
C PRO A 88 -38.00 15.87 -5.54
N ARG A 89 -38.82 16.64 -4.81
CA ARG A 89 -39.27 16.31 -3.46
C ARG A 89 -40.16 15.07 -3.55
N CYS A 90 -39.82 14.04 -2.78
CA CYS A 90 -40.67 12.88 -2.58
C CYS A 90 -41.93 13.35 -1.84
N SER A 91 -43.04 13.53 -2.55
CA SER A 91 -44.36 13.66 -1.94
C SER A 91 -44.81 12.27 -1.51
N GLY A 92 -44.93 12.07 -0.21
CA GLY A 92 -45.61 10.90 0.35
C GLY A 92 -47.09 10.92 -0.04
N ALA A 93 -47.57 9.78 -0.50
CA ALA A 93 -48.98 9.40 -0.51
C ALA A 93 -49.03 7.90 -0.29
N GLY A 94 -49.58 7.50 0.86
CA GLY A 94 -49.86 6.11 1.20
C GLY A 94 -51.13 5.60 0.51
N ALA A 95 -51.24 4.28 0.48
CA ALA A 95 -52.41 3.43 0.21
C ALA A 95 -51.84 2.04 -0.16
N ASP A 96 -52.29 0.88 0.26
CA ASP A 96 -53.33 0.44 1.19
C ASP A 96 -52.96 -1.01 1.55
N GLY A 97 -53.43 -1.47 2.71
CA GLY A 97 -53.16 -2.82 3.21
C GLY A 97 -53.99 -3.93 2.55
N HIS A 98 -53.68 -5.14 3.02
CA HIS A 98 -54.36 -6.45 2.85
C HIS A 98 -54.01 -7.29 1.62
N HIS A 99 -53.16 -8.31 1.84
CA HIS A 99 -53.55 -9.68 1.55
C HIS A 99 -52.92 -10.64 2.58
N GLY A 100 -53.78 -11.36 3.30
CA GLY A 100 -53.38 -12.48 4.14
C GLY A 100 -52.99 -13.69 3.31
N GLY A 101 -52.29 -14.61 3.96
CA GLY A 101 -51.85 -15.88 3.40
C GLY A 101 -51.08 -16.61 4.48
N ASP A 102 -51.83 -17.35 5.28
CA ASP A 102 -51.36 -18.38 6.20
C ASP A 102 -50.43 -19.36 5.47
N ASP A 103 -49.26 -19.63 6.06
CA ASP A 103 -48.55 -20.89 5.88
C ASP A 103 -47.76 -21.14 7.17
N GLU A 104 -48.48 -21.67 8.16
CA GLU A 104 -47.92 -22.54 9.18
C GLU A 104 -47.22 -23.74 8.50
N ASP A 105 -46.31 -24.38 9.23
CA ASP A 105 -45.60 -25.60 8.84
C ASP A 105 -44.49 -25.50 7.77
N ARG A 106 -43.30 -25.10 8.23
CA ARG A 106 -42.10 -25.88 7.91
C ARG A 106 -40.97 -25.75 8.94
N ARG A 107 -41.06 -26.65 9.93
CA ARG A 107 -39.95 -27.49 10.45
C ARG A 107 -38.73 -26.77 11.01
N ASP A 108 -38.71 -26.62 12.33
CA ASP A 108 -38.02 -27.57 13.21
C ASP A 108 -36.79 -28.28 12.57
N GLN A 109 -35.68 -27.55 12.52
CA GLN A 109 -34.31 -28.09 12.60
C GLN A 109 -33.63 -27.23 13.67
N ARG A 110 -33.83 -27.55 14.95
CA ARG A 110 -32.88 -28.35 15.76
C ARG A 110 -31.43 -27.88 15.57
N ASP A 111 -30.98 -27.20 16.61
CA ASP A 111 -29.70 -27.37 17.29
C ASP A 111 -28.61 -28.12 16.51
N ASP A 112 -27.49 -27.43 16.24
CA ASP A 112 -26.21 -27.85 16.82
C ASP A 112 -25.16 -26.72 16.73
N PRO A 113 -24.76 -26.10 17.85
CA PRO A 113 -23.56 -25.29 17.93
C PRO A 113 -22.34 -26.21 18.11
N GLN A 114 -21.56 -26.42 17.06
CA GLN A 114 -20.22 -27.01 17.21
C GLN A 114 -19.24 -25.90 17.60
N ASP A 115 -19.21 -25.66 18.90
CA ASP A 115 -18.03 -25.24 19.64
C ASP A 115 -17.02 -26.41 19.60
N GLN A 116 -15.84 -26.19 19.01
CA GLN A 116 -14.66 -26.99 19.33
C GLN A 116 -13.47 -26.04 19.51
N PRO A 117 -13.13 -25.70 20.78
CA PRO A 117 -11.82 -25.16 21.11
C PRO A 117 -10.80 -26.29 20.98
N GLY A 118 -9.84 -26.11 20.07
CA GLY A 118 -8.65 -26.96 20.02
C GLY A 118 -7.74 -26.63 21.20
N ASP A 119 -7.90 -27.41 22.27
CA ASP A 119 -6.99 -27.45 23.41
C ASP A 119 -5.56 -27.81 23.00
N GLY A 120 -4.62 -27.31 23.79
CA GLY A 120 -3.21 -27.21 23.46
C GLY A 120 -2.46 -28.53 23.31
N GLN A 121 -1.38 -28.45 22.55
CA GLN A 121 -0.19 -29.27 22.78
C GLN A 121 1.05 -28.36 22.80
N PRO A 122 1.64 -28.08 23.98
CA PRO A 122 2.93 -27.44 24.10
C PRO A 122 4.04 -28.47 23.83
N GLY A 123 4.58 -28.46 22.61
CA GLY A 123 5.81 -29.18 22.28
C GLY A 123 7.03 -28.39 22.76
N GLY A 124 7.56 -28.76 23.93
CA GLY A 124 8.85 -28.31 24.43
C GLY A 124 10.04 -28.98 23.73
N GLY A 125 11.19 -28.29 23.78
CA GLY A 125 12.51 -28.77 23.36
C GLY A 125 12.95 -28.15 22.03
N THR A 126 14.07 -27.44 21.89
CA THR A 126 15.23 -27.21 22.75
C THR A 126 15.92 -25.95 22.21
N PRO A 127 16.35 -24.98 23.03
CA PRO A 127 17.16 -23.87 22.52
C PRO A 127 18.56 -24.37 22.13
N PRO A 128 19.09 -24.06 20.94
CA PRO A 128 20.51 -24.27 20.67
C PRO A 128 21.37 -23.32 21.53
N PRO A 129 22.57 -23.75 21.92
CA PRO A 129 23.33 -23.17 23.02
C PRO A 129 23.88 -21.77 22.71
N ALA A 130 23.85 -20.93 23.76
CA ALA A 130 24.73 -19.80 23.91
C ALA A 130 26.18 -20.26 24.08
N GLY A 131 27.12 -19.48 23.55
CA GLY A 131 28.54 -19.56 23.90
C GLY A 131 29.42 -20.09 22.79
N ARG A 132 30.03 -19.17 22.04
CA ARG A 132 31.46 -19.26 21.74
C ARG A 132 32.09 -17.90 21.92
N ASP A 133 32.71 -17.76 23.07
CA ASP A 133 33.81 -16.84 23.33
C ASP A 133 34.84 -16.99 22.21
N THR A 134 35.19 -15.87 21.58
CA THR A 134 36.48 -15.69 20.90
C THR A 134 37.11 -14.44 21.47
N ASP A 135 37.53 -14.55 22.73
CA ASP A 135 38.63 -13.76 23.27
C ASP A 135 39.94 -14.45 22.87
N ALA A 136 40.63 -13.87 21.90
CA ALA A 136 42.07 -13.98 21.66
C ALA A 136 42.42 -12.79 20.74
N ALA A 137 42.87 -11.64 21.24
CA ALA A 137 44.19 -11.39 21.83
C ALA A 137 45.34 -11.78 20.89
N GLU A 138 45.63 -10.95 19.88
CA GLU A 138 46.98 -10.68 19.34
C GLU A 138 46.94 -9.22 18.85
N ASP A 139 47.47 -8.27 19.63
CA ASP A 139 48.87 -7.86 19.71
C ASP A 139 49.35 -7.04 18.50
N HIS A 140 49.99 -5.93 18.85
CA HIS A 140 50.45 -4.77 18.09
C HIS A 140 51.58 -5.14 17.08
N PRO A 141 51.98 -4.31 16.08
CA PRO A 141 52.31 -2.91 16.31
C PRO A 141 52.04 -1.86 15.21
N GLN A 142 52.00 -0.62 15.72
CA GLN A 142 52.34 0.61 15.01
C GLN A 142 53.72 0.51 14.36
N GLN A 143 53.83 0.86 13.07
CA GLN A 143 54.99 1.44 12.37
C GLN A 143 54.59 1.59 10.88
N GLY A 144 54.82 2.69 10.17
CA GLY A 144 55.65 3.83 10.47
C GLY A 144 55.22 5.08 9.71
N GLN A 145 55.61 6.19 10.32
CA GLN A 145 55.74 7.50 9.70
C GLN A 145 56.67 7.37 8.49
N HIS A 146 56.20 7.79 7.31
CA HIS A 146 57.10 8.20 6.24
C HIS A 146 57.03 9.71 6.15
N ASP A 147 57.89 10.33 6.96
CA ASP A 147 58.44 11.64 6.71
C ASP A 147 59.28 11.64 5.43
N ALA A 148 59.37 12.86 4.88
CA ALA A 148 60.47 13.41 4.11
C ALA A 148 60.58 13.10 2.60
N ASP A 149 60.63 14.22 1.88
CA ASP A 149 61.48 14.48 0.72
C ASP A 149 61.23 13.70 -0.57
N ARG A 150 60.46 14.35 -1.47
CA ARG A 150 60.87 14.46 -2.87
C ARG A 150 60.58 15.86 -3.43
N ARG A 151 61.66 16.66 -3.42
CA ARG A 151 62.15 17.62 -4.43
C ARG A 151 61.16 18.19 -5.45
#